data_AF-A0A327WPL6-F1
#
_entry.id   AF-A0A327WPL6-F1
#
_cell.length_a   1.000
_cell.length_b   1.000
_cell.length_c   1.000
_cell.angle_alpha   90.00
_cell.angle_beta   90.00
_cell.angle_gamma   90.00
#
_symmetry.space_group_name_H-M   'P 1'
#
loop_
_entity.id
_entity.type
_entity.pdbx_description
1 polymer ?
#
loop_
_entity_poly.entity_id
_entity_poly.type
_entity_poly.pdbx_seq_one_letter_code
_entity_poly.pdbx_strand_id
1 'polypeptide(L)'
;MIHHSNENTLLDDANSPEINRKLMSAVSSDFIKVADALREASYQIRKRGFSENPIFIASRRPTEMGQLLLGPNELAGNTWMYRASLLDEFVQRRLVGEESVELFKENYKNPDEFCCLFVIDGDFAGFIFIPFPED
;
A
#
# COMPACT_ATOMS: atom_id res chain seq x y z
N MET A 1 -17.19 30.45 13.29
CA MET A 1 -16.70 30.00 11.97
C MET A 1 -15.26 29.55 12.19
N ILE A 2 -15.08 28.26 12.51
CA ILE A 2 -14.37 27.24 11.68
C ILE A 2 -13.01 27.74 11.14
N HIS A 3 -11.86 27.13 11.38
CA HIS A 3 -11.55 25.71 11.66
C HIS A 3 -10.43 25.58 12.71
N HIS A 4 -10.59 24.62 13.62
CA HIS A 4 -9.47 24.03 14.34
C HIS A 4 -8.55 23.38 13.30
N SER A 5 -7.34 23.91 13.20
CA SER A 5 -6.21 23.24 12.56
C SER A 5 -5.67 22.24 13.57
N ASN A 6 -5.73 20.95 13.24
CA ASN A 6 -5.10 19.78 13.87
C ASN A 6 -5.87 18.56 13.34
N GLU A 7 -5.32 17.44 12.87
CA GLU A 7 -4.03 16.77 13.00
C GLU A 7 -3.99 15.77 11.84
N ASN A 8 -3.12 15.94 10.81
CA ASN A 8 -2.68 14.80 9.98
C ASN A 8 -1.51 15.09 9.02
N THR A 9 -0.52 15.90 9.42
CA THR A 9 0.52 16.38 8.47
C THR A 9 1.83 15.56 8.52
N LEU A 10 1.91 14.45 9.25
CA LEU A 10 3.19 13.74 9.46
C LEU A 10 3.41 12.53 8.55
N LEU A 11 2.41 12.15 7.75
CA LEU A 11 2.54 11.13 6.69
C LEU A 11 2.75 11.70 5.28
N ASP A 12 2.70 13.03 5.13
CA ASP A 12 2.90 13.72 3.86
C ASP A 12 4.37 13.74 3.39
N ASP A 13 5.31 13.23 4.19
CA ASP A 13 6.75 13.32 3.89
C ASP A 13 7.32 12.10 3.13
N ALA A 14 6.56 11.03 2.88
CA ALA A 14 7.04 9.92 2.06
C ALA A 14 6.97 10.21 0.55
N ASN A 15 6.05 11.10 0.14
CA ASN A 15 5.82 11.49 -1.25
C ASN A 15 5.29 12.93 -1.29
N SER A 16 5.68 13.74 -2.27
CA SER A 16 5.01 15.03 -2.48
C SER A 16 3.49 14.83 -2.67
N PRO A 17 2.63 15.76 -2.20
CA PRO A 17 1.16 15.63 -2.34
C PRO A 17 0.68 15.40 -3.78
N GLU A 18 1.44 15.89 -4.77
CA GLU A 18 1.21 15.65 -6.19
C GLU A 18 1.43 14.18 -6.59
N ILE A 19 2.51 13.56 -6.12
CA ILE A 19 2.83 12.15 -6.37
C ILE A 19 1.76 11.25 -5.74
N ASN A 20 1.35 11.54 -4.50
CA ASN A 20 0.28 10.79 -3.84
C ASN A 20 -1.03 10.85 -4.63
N ARG A 21 -1.45 12.04 -5.10
CA ARG A 21 -2.65 12.18 -5.93
C ARG A 21 -2.54 11.39 -7.23
N LYS A 22 -1.36 11.42 -7.87
CA LYS A 22 -1.12 10.69 -9.12
C LYS A 22 -1.19 9.18 -8.93
N LEU A 23 -0.49 8.64 -7.94
CA LEU A 23 -0.48 7.19 -7.65
C LEU A 23 -1.87 6.70 -7.25
N MET A 24 -2.58 7.44 -6.39
CA MET A 24 -3.96 7.16 -6.01
C MET A 24 -4.85 7.09 -7.27
N SER A 25 -4.87 8.16 -8.06
CA SER A 25 -5.67 8.20 -9.29
C SER A 25 -5.34 7.08 -10.29
N ALA A 26 -4.11 6.57 -10.30
CA ALA A 26 -3.69 5.52 -11.22
C ALA A 26 -4.22 4.13 -10.84
N VAL A 27 -4.34 3.84 -9.54
CA VAL A 27 -4.63 2.49 -9.03
C VAL A 27 -6.03 2.34 -8.44
N SER A 28 -6.69 3.40 -7.95
CA SER A 28 -7.93 3.29 -7.15
C SER A 28 -9.04 2.47 -7.82
N SER A 29 -9.29 2.65 -9.12
CA SER A 29 -10.34 1.91 -9.82
C SER A 29 -10.05 0.42 -9.98
N ASP A 30 -8.77 0.05 -10.04
CA ASP A 30 -8.35 -1.35 -10.10
C ASP A 30 -8.31 -1.97 -8.71
N PHE A 31 -7.90 -1.19 -7.69
CA PHE A 31 -7.89 -1.62 -6.30
C PHE A 31 -9.28 -2.06 -5.83
N ILE A 32 -10.35 -1.34 -6.16
CA ILE A 32 -11.73 -1.71 -5.78
C ILE A 32 -12.09 -3.13 -6.24
N LYS A 33 -11.57 -3.57 -7.41
CA LYS A 33 -11.83 -4.90 -7.96
C LYS A 33 -11.23 -6.03 -7.13
N VAL A 34 -10.16 -5.74 -6.39
CA VAL A 34 -9.35 -6.73 -5.66
C VAL A 34 -9.33 -6.49 -4.15
N ALA A 35 -10.02 -5.45 -3.68
CA ALA A 35 -9.90 -4.95 -2.31
C ALA A 35 -10.19 -6.03 -1.26
N ASP A 36 -11.23 -6.85 -1.47
CA ASP A 36 -11.56 -7.95 -0.57
C ASP A 36 -10.48 -9.01 -0.49
N ALA A 37 -9.86 -9.37 -1.62
CA ALA A 37 -8.77 -10.33 -1.65
C ALA A 37 -7.54 -9.80 -0.90
N LEU A 38 -7.24 -8.50 -1.03
CA LEU A 38 -6.15 -7.86 -0.30
C LEU A 38 -6.46 -7.71 1.20
N ARG A 39 -7.72 -7.45 1.55
CA ARG A 39 -8.19 -7.39 2.95
C ARG A 39 -8.02 -8.74 3.64
N GLU A 40 -8.46 -9.82 2.99
CA GLU A 40 -8.28 -11.18 3.50
C GLU A 40 -6.79 -11.56 3.61
N ALA A 41 -5.99 -11.23 2.59
CA ALA A 41 -4.54 -11.45 2.64
C ALA A 41 -3.88 -10.70 3.82
N SER A 42 -4.27 -9.44 4.05
CA SER A 42 -3.81 -8.63 5.19
C SER A 42 -4.16 -9.28 6.52
N TYR A 43 -5.39 -9.76 6.67
CA TYR A 43 -5.83 -10.50 7.86
C TYR A 43 -5.01 -11.77 8.08
N GLN A 44 -4.76 -12.56 7.04
CA GLN A 44 -4.00 -13.81 7.15
C GLN A 44 -2.52 -13.58 7.49
N ILE A 45 -1.89 -12.55 6.92
CA ILE A 45 -0.48 -12.19 7.22
C ILE A 45 -0.33 -11.85 8.71
N ARG A 46 -1.23 -11.02 9.25
CA ARG A 46 -1.24 -10.64 10.68
C ARG A 46 -1.57 -11.82 11.58
N LYS A 47 -2.65 -12.55 11.27
CA LYS A 47 -3.10 -13.72 12.07
C LYS A 47 -2.04 -14.81 12.20
N ARG A 48 -1.22 -15.01 11.17
CA ARG A 48 -0.12 -16.00 11.18
C ARG A 48 1.18 -15.48 11.81
N GLY A 49 1.20 -14.22 12.25
CA GLY A 49 2.35 -13.60 12.91
C GLY A 49 3.50 -13.28 11.94
N PHE A 50 3.23 -13.15 10.63
CA PHE A 50 4.27 -12.79 9.66
C PHE A 50 4.63 -11.31 9.73
N SER A 51 3.62 -10.44 9.91
CA SER A 51 3.83 -9.00 10.10
C SER A 51 2.53 -8.33 10.56
N GLU A 52 2.66 -7.32 11.43
CA GLU A 52 1.57 -6.42 11.81
C GLU A 52 1.34 -5.30 10.79
N ASN A 53 2.26 -5.11 9.84
CA ASN A 53 2.24 -4.05 8.83
C ASN A 53 2.34 -4.63 7.40
N PRO A 54 1.34 -5.38 6.90
CA PRO A 54 1.38 -5.99 5.58
C PRO A 54 1.47 -4.94 4.46
N ILE A 55 2.43 -5.08 3.54
CA ILE A 55 2.58 -4.14 2.42
C ILE A 55 2.20 -4.86 1.12
N PHE A 56 1.38 -4.22 0.29
CA PHE A 56 0.99 -4.74 -1.01
C PHE A 56 1.64 -3.93 -2.12
N ILE A 57 2.24 -4.59 -3.10
CA ILE A 57 2.85 -3.93 -4.25
C ILE A 57 1.87 -3.99 -5.42
N ALA A 58 1.50 -2.83 -5.95
CA ALA A 58 0.69 -2.71 -7.16
C ALA A 58 1.57 -2.26 -8.33
N SER A 59 1.62 -3.06 -9.39
CA SER A 59 2.43 -2.74 -10.58
C SER A 59 1.79 -3.25 -11.87
N ARG A 60 1.99 -2.53 -12.98
CA ARG A 60 1.57 -2.98 -14.33
C ARG A 60 2.64 -3.77 -15.06
N ARG A 61 3.89 -3.67 -14.60
CA ARG A 61 5.03 -4.44 -15.12
C ARG A 61 5.49 -5.44 -14.06
N PRO A 62 6.00 -6.62 -14.45
CA PRO A 62 6.54 -7.57 -13.51
C PRO A 62 7.62 -6.94 -12.62
N THR A 63 7.61 -7.30 -11.34
CA THR A 63 8.64 -6.92 -10.38
C THR A 63 9.17 -8.17 -9.69
N GLU A 64 10.42 -8.12 -9.26
CA GLU A 64 11.04 -9.18 -8.47
C GLU A 64 10.76 -9.01 -6.96
N MET A 65 9.94 -8.03 -6.57
CA MET A 65 9.61 -7.70 -5.19
C MET A 65 8.33 -8.38 -4.74
N GLY A 66 8.33 -8.93 -3.53
CA GLY A 66 7.17 -9.58 -2.96
C GLY A 66 6.74 -10.86 -3.68
N GLN A 67 5.76 -11.52 -3.07
CA GLN A 67 5.14 -12.73 -3.55
C GLN A 67 3.87 -12.41 -4.35
N LEU A 68 3.75 -12.94 -5.57
CA LEU A 68 2.56 -12.75 -6.39
C LEU A 68 1.31 -13.25 -5.64
N LEU A 69 0.31 -12.37 -5.50
CA LEU A 69 -1.01 -12.72 -4.98
C LEU A 69 -2.03 -12.81 -6.10
N LEU A 70 -2.05 -11.78 -6.96
CA LEU A 70 -2.99 -11.66 -8.06
C LEU A 70 -2.25 -11.15 -9.30
N GLY A 71 -2.29 -11.94 -10.36
CA GLY A 71 -1.92 -11.50 -11.70
C GLY A 71 -3.00 -10.63 -12.34
N PRO A 72 -2.70 -10.02 -13.50
CA PRO A 72 -3.70 -9.30 -14.27
C PRO A 72 -4.79 -10.25 -14.78
N ASN A 73 -6.03 -9.77 -14.80
CA ASN A 73 -7.27 -10.44 -15.22
C ASN A 73 -7.67 -11.66 -14.38
N GLU A 74 -7.20 -11.76 -13.14
CA GLU A 74 -7.58 -12.85 -12.24
C GLU A 74 -8.86 -12.55 -11.45
N LEU A 75 -9.14 -11.28 -11.13
CA LEU A 75 -10.34 -10.86 -10.41
C LEU A 75 -10.99 -9.64 -11.07
N ALA A 76 -12.26 -9.77 -11.46
CA ALA A 76 -13.09 -8.69 -12.02
C ALA A 76 -12.38 -7.86 -13.13
N GLY A 77 -11.52 -8.50 -13.94
CA GLY A 77 -10.74 -7.82 -14.98
C GLY A 77 -9.76 -6.77 -14.43
N ASN A 78 -9.13 -7.04 -13.28
CA ASN A 78 -8.04 -6.24 -12.76
C ASN A 78 -6.91 -6.16 -13.79
N THR A 79 -6.31 -4.98 -13.95
CA THR A 79 -5.26 -4.72 -14.93
C THR A 79 -3.89 -4.61 -14.27
N TRP A 80 -3.86 -4.50 -12.94
CA TRP A 80 -2.66 -4.44 -12.14
C TRP A 80 -2.34 -5.80 -11.54
N MET A 81 -1.05 -6.06 -11.36
CA MET A 81 -0.53 -7.16 -10.57
C MET A 81 -0.40 -6.70 -9.12
N TYR A 82 -0.86 -7.53 -8.20
CA TYR A 82 -0.76 -7.31 -6.76
C TYR A 82 0.11 -8.38 -6.12
N ARG A 83 1.07 -7.95 -5.30
CA ARG A 83 2.04 -8.83 -4.63
C ARG A 83 2.07 -8.50 -3.14
N ALA A 84 2.21 -9.52 -2.28
CA ALA A 84 2.41 -9.33 -0.84
C ALA A 84 3.89 -9.16 -0.53
N SER A 85 4.20 -8.22 0.35
CA SER A 85 5.54 -7.96 0.86
C SER A 85 5.47 -7.48 2.31
N LEU A 86 6.63 -7.38 2.95
CA LEU A 86 6.80 -6.94 4.34
C LEU A 86 7.79 -5.78 4.37
N LEU A 87 7.69 -4.92 5.38
CA LEU A 87 8.60 -3.78 5.56
C LEU A 87 10.08 -4.17 5.48
N ASP A 88 10.44 -5.31 6.05
CA ASP A 88 11.81 -5.86 6.01
C ASP A 88 12.36 -6.00 4.59
N GLU A 89 11.54 -6.38 3.60
CA GLU A 89 11.98 -6.47 2.20
C GLU A 89 12.33 -5.08 1.64
N PHE A 90 11.56 -4.05 1.98
CA PHE A 90 11.82 -2.68 1.56
C PHE A 90 13.09 -2.12 2.20
N VAL A 91 13.37 -2.48 3.45
CA VAL A 91 14.63 -2.13 4.14
C VAL A 91 15.81 -2.85 3.49
N GLN A 92 15.71 -4.16 3.26
CA GLN A 92 16.77 -4.96 2.62
C GLN A 92 17.10 -4.44 1.21
N ARG A 93 16.08 -3.97 0.48
CA ARG A 93 16.24 -3.38 -0.86
C ARG A 93 16.62 -1.90 -0.83
N ARG A 94 16.83 -1.31 0.35
CA ARG A 94 17.18 0.10 0.58
C ARG A 94 16.16 1.09 0.01
N LEU A 95 14.89 0.68 -0.06
CA LEU A 95 13.76 1.54 -0.40
C LEU A 95 13.23 2.28 0.82
N VAL A 96 13.46 1.75 2.01
CA VAL A 96 13.19 2.38 3.30
C VAL A 96 14.49 2.35 4.11
N GLY A 97 14.92 3.51 4.63
CA GLY A 97 16.07 3.59 5.53
C GLY A 97 15.78 2.91 6.87
N GLU A 98 16.79 2.30 7.50
CA GLU A 98 16.63 1.64 8.81
C GLU A 98 16.11 2.62 9.86
N GLU A 99 16.55 3.88 9.80
CA GLU A 99 16.12 4.97 10.65
C GLU A 99 14.64 5.37 10.48
N SER A 100 14.03 5.01 9.35
CA SER A 100 12.64 5.34 9.02
C SER A 100 11.67 4.22 9.40
N VAL A 101 12.17 3.07 9.86
CA VAL A 101 11.33 1.90 10.18
C VAL A 101 10.38 2.17 11.32
N GLU A 102 10.86 2.79 12.40
CA GLU A 102 10.03 3.12 13.56
C GLU A 102 8.94 4.12 13.17
N LEU A 103 9.33 5.19 12.47
CA LEU A 103 8.39 6.20 11.97
C LEU A 103 7.32 5.60 11.03
N PHE A 104 7.72 4.69 10.14
CA PHE A 104 6.79 4.00 9.25
C PHE A 104 5.75 3.19 10.04
N LYS A 105 6.19 2.48 11.08
CA LYS A 105 5.31 1.67 11.95
C LYS A 105 4.37 2.54 12.78
N GLU A 106 4.87 3.63 13.36
CA GLU A 106 4.06 4.58 14.14
C GLU A 106 2.95 5.21 13.32
N ASN A 107 3.24 5.49 12.04
CA ASN A 107 2.29 6.10 11.12
C ASN A 107 1.53 5.09 10.25
N TYR A 108 1.71 3.79 10.50
CA TYR A 108 1.03 2.76 9.75
C TYR A 108 -0.47 2.77 10.09
N LYS A 109 -1.33 2.95 9.08
CA LYS A 109 -2.79 3.00 9.31
C LYS A 109 -3.35 1.63 9.68
N ASN A 110 -4.50 1.63 10.38
CA ASN A 110 -5.20 0.40 10.79
C ASN A 110 -5.34 -0.58 9.60
N PRO A 111 -4.69 -1.76 9.62
CA PRO A 111 -4.70 -2.69 8.50
C PRO A 111 -6.03 -3.43 8.30
N ASP A 112 -7.00 -3.26 9.21
CA ASP A 112 -8.39 -3.70 9.03
C ASP A 112 -9.22 -2.70 8.19
N GLU A 113 -8.85 -1.43 8.21
CA GLU A 113 -9.56 -0.35 7.53
C GLU A 113 -8.84 0.12 6.27
N PHE A 114 -7.50 0.07 6.26
CA PHE A 114 -6.66 0.60 5.19
C PHE A 114 -5.71 -0.46 4.63
N CYS A 115 -5.56 -0.46 3.31
CA CYS A 115 -4.52 -1.19 2.61
C CYS A 115 -3.29 -0.30 2.44
N CYS A 116 -2.12 -0.75 2.92
CA CYS A 116 -0.84 -0.13 2.58
C CYS A 116 -0.37 -0.63 1.21
N LEU A 117 -0.37 0.27 0.23
CA LEU A 117 0.04 -0.03 -1.14
C LEU A 117 1.34 0.69 -1.50
N PHE A 118 2.32 -0.05 -1.97
CA PHE A 118 3.44 0.47 -2.73
C PHE A 118 3.10 0.41 -4.22
N VAL A 119 2.74 1.55 -4.80
CA VAL A 119 2.32 1.64 -6.20
C VAL A 119 3.53 1.95 -7.07
N ILE A 120 3.67 1.27 -8.21
CA ILE A 120 4.70 1.53 -9.23
C ILE A 120 4.01 1.79 -10.57
N ASP A 121 4.05 3.04 -11.03
CA ASP A 121 3.47 3.51 -12.30
C ASP A 121 4.49 4.31 -13.11
N GLY A 122 5.14 3.66 -14.07
CA GLY A 122 6.19 4.27 -14.89
C GLY A 122 7.36 4.75 -14.03
N ASP A 123 7.64 6.05 -14.07
CA ASP A 123 8.71 6.68 -13.29
C ASP A 123 8.29 7.08 -11.87
N PHE A 124 7.03 6.81 -11.49
CA PHE A 124 6.48 7.16 -10.19
C PHE A 124 6.34 5.90 -9.35
N ALA A 125 6.86 5.95 -8.12
CA ALA A 125 6.63 4.91 -7.14
C ALA A 125 6.47 5.51 -5.75
N GLY A 126 5.68 4.87 -4.89
CA GLY A 126 5.49 5.37 -3.53
C GLY A 126 4.44 4.63 -2.73
N PHE A 127 4.49 4.83 -1.42
CA PHE A 127 3.50 4.32 -0.48
C PHE A 127 2.25 5.19 -0.46
N ILE A 128 1.09 4.55 -0.51
CA ILE A 128 -0.21 5.15 -0.26
C ILE A 128 -1.03 4.25 0.66
N PHE A 129 -1.97 4.83 1.40
CA PHE A 129 -2.96 4.09 2.16
C PHE A 129 -4.33 4.32 1.56
N ILE A 130 -4.96 3.26 1.06
CA ILE A 130 -6.32 3.31 0.49
C ILE A 130 -7.28 2.61 1.47
N PRO A 131 -8.40 3.24 1.87
CA PRO A 131 -9.39 2.55 2.69
C PRO A 131 -10.00 1.38 1.91
N PHE A 132 -10.24 0.25 2.57
CA PHE A 132 -11.05 -0.82 1.98
C PHE A 132 -12.49 -0.29 1.75
N PRO A 133 -13.14 -0.64 0.62
CA PRO A 133 -14.55 -0.31 0.42
C PRO A 133 -15.40 -0.87 1.56
N GLU A 134 -16.36 -0.08 2.02
CA GLU A 134 -17.44 -0.57 2.88
C GLU A 134 -18.42 -1.38 2.01
N ASP A 135 -18.96 -2.47 2.57
CA ASP A 135 -19.98 -3.31 1.93
C ASP A 135 -21.29 -2.55 1.62
#